data_AF-A0A949FH47-F1
#
_entry.id   AF-A0A949FH47-F1
#
_cell.length_a   1.000
_cell.length_b   1.000
_cell.length_c   1.000
_cell.angle_alpha   90.00
_cell.angle_beta   90.00
_cell.angle_gamma   90.00
#
_symmetry.space_group_name_H-M   'P 1'
#
loop_
_entity.id
_entity.type
_entity.pdbx_description
1 polymer ?
#
loop_
_entity_poly.entity_id
_entity_poly.type
_entity_poly.pdbx_seq_one_letter_code
_entity_poly.pdbx_strand_id
1 'polypeptide(L)'
;MKNLVTNRRAFLASASLGAVAPAFIPASALGRDGFTAPSERIVMAVIGTGGRGRSDMQAFMKFPQVQMVAVCDPVLAHRNNAKEIVRRYYDTDDCQDYRDFREVLDRKDIDAVLIGTPDHWHAIITVAACKAGKDVFCEKP
;
A
#
# COMPACT_ATOMS: atom_id res chain seq x y z
N MET A 1 -3.30 -15.87 -48.19
CA MET A 1 -3.50 -15.69 -46.74
C MET A 1 -4.99 -15.45 -46.52
N LYS A 2 -5.72 -16.32 -45.81
CA LYS A 2 -7.17 -16.20 -45.62
C LYS A 2 -7.44 -15.18 -44.51
N ASN A 3 -8.15 -14.10 -44.84
CA ASN A 3 -8.56 -13.07 -43.88
C ASN A 3 -9.51 -13.68 -42.83
N LEU A 4 -9.10 -13.65 -41.57
CA LEU A 4 -9.97 -13.99 -40.43
C LEU A 4 -10.92 -12.82 -40.20
N VAL A 5 -12.11 -12.89 -40.80
CA VAL A 5 -13.20 -11.94 -40.52
C VAL A 5 -13.74 -12.25 -39.13
N THR A 6 -13.34 -11.46 -38.13
CA THR A 6 -13.89 -11.53 -36.77
C THR A 6 -15.34 -11.08 -36.78
N ASN A 7 -16.28 -12.03 -36.88
CA ASN A 7 -17.71 -11.76 -36.80
C ASN A 7 -18.09 -11.45 -35.34
N ARG A 8 -18.98 -10.47 -35.10
CA ARG A 8 -19.52 -10.13 -33.76
C ARG A 8 -19.97 -11.36 -32.97
N ARG A 9 -20.55 -12.36 -33.65
CA ARG A 9 -21.00 -13.61 -33.04
C ARG A 9 -19.85 -14.50 -32.56
N ALA A 10 -18.74 -14.52 -33.31
CA ALA A 10 -17.51 -15.21 -32.90
C ALA A 10 -16.82 -14.46 -31.74
N PHE A 11 -16.82 -13.12 -31.76
CA PHE A 11 -16.30 -12.30 -30.67
C PHE A 11 -17.08 -12.50 -29.36
N LEU A 12 -18.42 -12.50 -29.42
CA LEU A 12 -19.27 -12.76 -28.26
C LEU A 12 -19.10 -14.20 -27.74
N ALA A 13 -18.96 -15.20 -28.63
CA ALA A 13 -18.69 -16.58 -28.25
C ALA A 13 -17.30 -16.74 -27.59
N SER A 14 -16.28 -16.03 -28.07
CA SER A 14 -14.97 -15.98 -27.40
C SER A 14 -15.00 -15.23 -26.08
N ALA A 15 -15.80 -14.17 -25.96
CA ALA A 15 -15.98 -13.41 -24.72
C ALA A 15 -16.68 -14.25 -23.64
N SER A 16 -17.65 -15.09 -24.01
CA SER A 16 -18.31 -16.00 -23.07
C SER A 16 -17.39 -17.11 -22.54
N LEU A 17 -16.36 -17.52 -23.30
CA LEU A 17 -15.36 -18.50 -22.84
C LEU A 17 -14.30 -17.87 -21.93
N GLY A 18 -14.09 -16.55 -22.02
CA GLY A 18 -13.16 -15.80 -21.15
C GLY A 18 -13.79 -15.28 -19.85
N ALA A 19 -15.12 -15.30 -19.74
CA ALA A 19 -15.87 -14.72 -18.61
C ALA A 19 -16.21 -15.76 -17.52
N VAL A 20 -15.26 -16.62 -17.14
CA VAL A 20 -15.38 -17.40 -15.90
C VAL A 20 -15.09 -16.46 -14.73
N ALA A 21 -16.05 -15.59 -14.41
CA ALA A 21 -16.00 -14.80 -13.20
C ALA A 21 -16.12 -15.74 -11.99
N PRO A 22 -15.36 -15.53 -10.90
CA PRO A 22 -15.54 -16.32 -9.69
C PRO A 22 -16.99 -16.23 -9.24
N ALA A 23 -17.67 -17.38 -9.14
CA ALA A 23 -19.08 -17.46 -8.74
C ALA A 23 -19.29 -16.97 -7.29
N PHE A 24 -18.20 -16.89 -6.51
CA PHE A 24 -18.20 -16.44 -5.12
C PHE A 24 -17.12 -15.37 -4.94
N ILE A 25 -17.56 -14.13 -4.78
CA ILE A 25 -16.71 -13.01 -4.34
C ILE A 25 -17.10 -12.71 -2.89
N PRO A 26 -16.14 -12.72 -1.94
CA PRO A 26 -16.45 -12.43 -0.54
C PRO A 26 -16.96 -10.99 -0.37
N ALA A 27 -17.93 -10.80 0.54
CA ALA A 27 -18.53 -9.48 0.79
C ALA A 27 -17.49 -8.41 1.17
N SER A 28 -16.43 -8.82 1.86
CA SER A 28 -15.29 -7.95 2.23
C SER A 28 -14.52 -7.42 1.02
N ALA A 29 -14.37 -8.21 -0.05
CA ALA A 29 -13.71 -7.77 -1.28
C ALA A 29 -14.55 -6.74 -2.04
N LEU A 30 -15.87 -6.77 -1.88
CA LEU A 30 -16.80 -5.80 -2.46
C LEU A 30 -17.05 -4.59 -1.55
N GLY A 31 -16.42 -4.52 -0.38
CA GLY A 31 -16.65 -3.44 0.58
C GLY A 31 -18.08 -3.40 1.14
N ARG A 32 -18.76 -4.54 1.21
CA ARG A 32 -20.10 -4.67 1.81
C ARG A 32 -19.97 -4.96 3.31
N ASP A 33 -21.09 -4.92 4.03
CA ASP A 33 -21.18 -5.28 5.45
C ASP A 33 -20.23 -4.50 6.38
N GLY A 34 -19.93 -3.25 6.03
CA GLY A 34 -19.05 -2.37 6.81
C GLY A 34 -17.55 -2.59 6.58
N PHE A 35 -17.16 -3.47 5.65
CA PHE A 35 -15.77 -3.64 5.25
C PHE A 35 -15.35 -2.57 4.23
N THR A 36 -14.09 -2.14 4.26
CA THR A 36 -13.48 -1.37 3.17
C THR A 36 -12.88 -2.33 2.15
N ALA A 37 -13.38 -2.25 0.91
CA ALA A 37 -12.84 -3.01 -0.21
C ALA A 37 -11.34 -2.74 -0.37
N PRO A 38 -10.50 -3.72 -0.71
CA PRO A 38 -9.07 -3.51 -0.89
C PRO A 38 -8.72 -2.40 -1.90
N SER A 39 -9.52 -2.22 -2.95
CA SER A 39 -9.32 -1.17 -3.96
C SER A 39 -9.60 0.24 -3.46
N GLU A 40 -10.30 0.38 -2.33
CA GLU A 40 -10.66 1.65 -1.71
C GLU A 40 -9.76 1.98 -0.50
N ARG A 41 -8.70 1.18 -0.27
CA ARG A 41 -7.72 1.44 0.79
C ARG A 41 -6.57 2.26 0.25
N ILE A 42 -6.10 3.20 1.07
CA ILE A 42 -4.84 3.90 0.89
C ILE A 42 -3.72 2.95 1.28
N VAL A 43 -2.90 2.56 0.31
CA VAL A 43 -1.70 1.78 0.53
C VAL A 43 -0.60 2.71 1.03
N MET A 44 -0.19 2.52 2.29
CA MET A 44 0.69 3.45 2.99
C MET A 44 2.01 2.78 3.41
N ALA A 45 3.07 3.60 3.46
CA ALA A 45 4.34 3.25 4.08
C ALA A 45 4.73 4.23 5.18
N VAL A 46 5.54 3.79 6.13
CA VAL A 46 6.14 4.66 7.14
C VAL A 46 7.65 4.80 6.93
N ILE A 47 8.14 6.04 6.90
CA ILE A 47 9.56 6.40 6.80
C ILE A 47 9.97 7.07 8.12
N GLY A 48 10.84 6.41 8.87
CA GLY A 48 11.16 6.74 10.27
C GLY A 48 10.24 5.98 11.23
N THR A 49 10.76 4.91 11.85
CA THR A 49 10.00 4.00 12.74
C THR A 49 10.53 3.98 14.18
N GLY A 50 11.18 5.09 14.56
CA GLY A 50 11.42 5.47 15.95
C GLY A 50 10.12 5.66 16.74
N GLY A 51 10.22 6.17 17.98
CA GLY A 51 9.09 6.22 18.90
C GLY A 51 7.84 6.92 18.33
N ARG A 52 8.01 8.11 17.76
CA ARG A 52 6.87 8.90 17.24
C ARG A 52 6.29 8.31 15.95
N GLY A 53 7.10 8.10 14.92
CA GLY A 53 6.63 7.49 13.67
C GLY A 53 5.95 6.13 13.86
N ARG A 54 6.38 5.32 14.84
CA ARG A 54 5.71 4.06 15.21
C ARG A 54 4.36 4.28 15.92
N SER A 55 4.24 5.33 16.72
CA SER A 55 2.96 5.71 17.35
C SER A 55 1.95 6.13 16.29
N ASP A 56 2.38 6.97 15.34
CA ASP A 56 1.51 7.47 14.27
C ASP A 56 1.15 6.33 13.30
N MET A 57 2.09 5.44 12.96
CA MET A 57 1.83 4.21 12.20
C MET A 57 0.74 3.36 12.86
N GLN A 58 0.81 3.14 14.18
CA GLN A 58 -0.21 2.37 14.92
C GLN A 58 -1.57 3.07 14.99
N ALA A 59 -1.59 4.41 14.97
CA ALA A 59 -2.84 5.15 14.86
C ALA A 59 -3.45 4.99 13.46
N PHE A 60 -2.65 5.10 12.40
CA PHE A 60 -3.10 4.93 11.01
C PHE A 60 -3.65 3.52 10.74
N MET A 61 -3.01 2.47 11.23
CA MET A 61 -3.47 1.09 11.02
C MET A 61 -4.87 0.80 11.57
N LYS A 62 -5.36 1.61 12.52
CA LYS A 62 -6.72 1.46 13.07
C LYS A 62 -7.82 1.95 12.12
N PHE A 63 -7.46 2.71 11.08
CA PHE A 63 -8.41 3.08 10.03
C PHE A 63 -8.50 1.93 9.01
N PRO A 64 -9.68 1.32 8.81
CA PRO A 64 -9.85 0.22 7.86
C PRO A 64 -9.57 0.63 6.40
N GLN A 65 -9.55 1.94 6.12
CA GLN A 65 -9.18 2.53 4.85
C GLN A 65 -7.67 2.62 4.63
N VAL A 66 -6.83 2.25 5.61
CA VAL A 66 -5.37 2.32 5.48
C VAL A 66 -4.77 0.92 5.57
N GLN A 67 -3.91 0.59 4.61
CA GLN A 67 -3.14 -0.63 4.59
C GLN A 67 -1.64 -0.28 4.68
N MET A 68 -0.99 -0.60 5.81
CA MET A 68 0.45 -0.44 5.95
C MET A 68 1.18 -1.60 5.26
N VAL A 69 1.97 -1.32 4.23
CA VAL A 69 2.67 -2.35 3.42
C VAL A 69 4.19 -2.26 3.46
N ALA A 70 4.73 -1.17 4.02
CA ALA A 70 6.16 -0.97 4.10
C ALA A 70 6.57 -0.17 5.33
N VAL A 71 7.68 -0.58 5.95
CA VAL A 71 8.35 0.14 7.04
C VAL A 71 9.77 0.50 6.63
N CYS A 72 10.23 1.71 6.95
CA CYS A 72 11.57 2.16 6.57
C CYS A 72 12.26 2.91 7.70
N ASP A 73 13.50 2.52 8.02
CA ASP A 73 14.35 3.21 9.00
C ASP A 73 15.81 2.74 8.86
N PRO A 74 16.84 3.60 8.94
CA PRO A 74 18.23 3.13 8.88
C PRO A 74 18.59 2.16 10.02
N VAL A 75 17.94 2.27 11.19
CA VAL A 75 18.18 1.46 12.38
C VAL A 75 17.40 0.14 12.31
N LEU A 76 18.12 -0.98 12.25
CA LEU A 76 17.52 -2.33 12.12
C LEU A 76 16.51 -2.66 13.22
N ALA A 77 16.82 -2.30 14.47
CA ALA A 77 15.93 -2.56 15.60
C ALA A 77 14.59 -1.81 15.47
N HIS A 78 14.57 -0.61 14.89
CA HIS A 78 13.35 0.15 14.66
C HIS A 78 12.48 -0.50 13.58
N ARG A 79 13.08 -0.86 12.44
CA ARG A 79 12.38 -1.57 11.35
C ARG A 79 11.81 -2.90 11.80
N ASN A 80 12.60 -3.74 12.47
CA ASN A 80 12.17 -5.06 12.91
C ASN A 80 10.99 -4.96 13.88
N ASN A 81 11.03 -3.98 14.80
CA ASN A 81 9.93 -3.76 15.71
C ASN A 81 8.66 -3.29 14.98
N ALA A 82 8.77 -2.33 14.06
CA ALA A 82 7.64 -1.84 13.29
C ALA A 82 7.03 -2.93 12.40
N LYS A 83 7.86 -3.70 11.69
CA LYS A 83 7.43 -4.84 10.86
C LYS A 83 6.68 -5.87 11.69
N GLU A 84 7.19 -6.22 12.88
CA GLU A 84 6.53 -7.18 13.77
C GLU A 84 5.16 -6.67 14.27
N ILE A 85 5.02 -5.37 14.53
CA ILE A 85 3.72 -4.79 14.90
C ILE A 85 2.73 -4.91 13.73
N VAL A 86 3.15 -4.55 12.51
CA VAL A 86 2.30 -4.65 11.31
C VAL A 86 1.92 -6.12 11.07
N ARG A 87 2.88 -7.03 11.18
CA ARG A 87 2.67 -8.48 11.03
C ARG A 87 1.62 -9.01 12.00
N ARG A 88 1.72 -8.66 13.28
CA ARG A 88 0.74 -9.07 14.30
C ARG A 88 -0.63 -8.42 14.10
N TYR A 89 -0.67 -7.17 13.63
CA TYR A 89 -1.91 -6.45 13.47
C TYR A 89 -2.76 -7.01 12.33
N TYR A 90 -2.13 -7.33 11.19
CA TYR A 90 -2.82 -7.87 10.01
C TYR A 90 -2.77 -9.41 9.89
N ASP A 91 -2.03 -10.10 10.77
CA ASP A 91 -1.78 -11.54 10.72
C ASP A 91 -1.21 -12.01 9.36
N THR A 92 -0.26 -11.24 8.81
CA THR A 92 0.40 -11.52 7.52
C THR A 92 1.84 -11.01 7.51
N ASP A 93 2.71 -11.60 6.70
CA ASP A 93 4.11 -11.17 6.50
C ASP A 93 4.29 -10.28 5.25
N ASP A 94 3.19 -9.74 4.70
CA ASP A 94 3.21 -8.94 3.46
C ASP A 94 3.92 -7.57 3.60
N CYS A 95 4.11 -7.08 4.83
CA CYS A 95 4.80 -5.82 5.07
C CYS A 95 6.31 -5.96 4.86
N GLN A 96 6.86 -5.21 3.91
CA GLN A 96 8.30 -5.23 3.62
C GLN A 96 9.06 -4.18 4.44
N ASP A 97 10.31 -4.45 4.79
CA ASP A 97 11.19 -3.50 5.47
C ASP A 97 12.29 -2.97 4.55
N TYR A 98 12.56 -1.67 4.65
CA TYR A 98 13.53 -0.96 3.80
C TYR A 98 14.52 -0.17 4.63
N ARG A 99 15.78 -0.10 4.18
CA ARG A 99 16.78 0.78 4.80
C ARG A 99 16.79 2.17 4.22
N ASP A 100 16.61 2.27 2.92
CA ASP A 100 16.62 3.53 2.21
C ASP A 100 15.20 3.91 1.85
N PHE A 101 14.80 5.13 2.19
CA PHE A 101 13.46 5.63 1.87
C PHE A 101 13.25 5.72 0.36
N ARG A 102 14.32 5.84 -0.43
CA ARG A 102 14.24 5.93 -1.90
C ARG A 102 13.67 4.64 -2.50
N GLU A 103 14.00 3.48 -1.93
CA GLU A 103 13.43 2.18 -2.33
C GLU A 103 11.93 2.12 -2.05
N VAL A 104 11.45 2.76 -0.97
CA VAL A 104 10.02 2.92 -0.70
C VAL A 104 9.36 3.83 -1.73
N LEU A 105 10.00 4.94 -2.09
CA LEU A 105 9.44 5.89 -3.06
C LEU A 105 9.38 5.32 -4.48
N ASP A 106 10.24 4.36 -4.83
CA ASP A 106 10.24 3.69 -6.13
C ASP A 106 9.07 2.71 -6.31
N ARG A 107 8.45 2.26 -5.22
CA ARG A 107 7.28 1.37 -5.27
C ARG A 107 6.08 2.06 -5.89
N LYS A 108 5.47 1.40 -6.88
CA LYS A 108 4.31 1.94 -7.61
C LYS A 108 2.97 1.70 -6.94
N ASP A 109 2.92 0.76 -6.01
CA ASP A 109 1.71 0.37 -5.30
C ASP A 109 1.45 1.18 -4.02
N ILE A 110 2.41 1.99 -3.55
CA ILE A 110 2.23 2.88 -2.41
C ILE A 110 1.57 4.18 -2.86
N ASP A 111 0.47 4.57 -2.23
CA ASP A 111 -0.25 5.82 -2.49
C ASP A 111 0.31 6.96 -1.63
N ALA A 112 0.56 6.69 -0.34
CA ALA A 112 0.92 7.70 0.64
C ALA A 112 2.09 7.28 1.55
N VAL A 113 2.82 8.25 2.08
CA VAL A 113 3.87 8.04 3.08
C VAL A 113 3.62 8.83 4.36
N LEU A 114 3.84 8.16 5.49
CA LEU A 114 4.00 8.77 6.81
C LEU A 114 5.49 9.03 7.05
N ILE A 115 5.88 10.30 7.21
CA ILE A 115 7.25 10.71 7.53
C ILE A 115 7.33 11.00 9.03
N GLY A 116 7.92 10.06 9.78
CA GLY A 116 8.16 10.12 11.22
C GLY A 116 9.65 10.19 11.59
N THR A 117 10.49 10.71 10.69
CA THR A 117 11.94 10.91 10.91
C THR A 117 12.22 12.08 11.85
N PRO A 118 13.48 12.30 12.27
CA PRO A 118 13.89 13.59 12.81
C PRO A 118 13.59 14.76 11.85
N ASP A 119 13.35 15.93 12.43
CA ASP A 119 12.98 17.20 11.79
C ASP A 119 13.83 17.58 10.57
N HIS A 120 15.15 17.51 10.69
CA HIS A 120 16.09 17.88 9.62
C HIS A 120 16.00 16.98 8.36
N TRP A 121 15.27 15.86 8.42
CA TRP A 121 15.00 15.00 7.27
C TRP A 121 13.62 15.21 6.64
N HIS A 122 12.69 15.89 7.31
CA HIS A 122 11.30 16.04 6.85
C HIS A 122 11.20 16.66 5.48
N ALA A 123 11.85 17.80 5.27
CA ALA A 123 11.78 18.54 4.01
C ALA A 123 12.34 17.72 2.83
N ILE A 124 13.49 17.07 3.02
CA ILE A 124 14.16 16.27 1.98
C ILE A 124 13.27 15.11 1.54
N ILE A 125 12.71 14.38 2.51
CA ILE A 125 11.89 13.20 2.23
C ILE A 125 10.53 13.61 1.68
N THR A 126 9.91 14.67 2.21
CA THR A 126 8.64 15.21 1.71
C THR A 126 8.76 15.62 0.25
N VAL A 127 9.78 16.41 -0.10
CA VAL A 127 10.00 16.84 -1.49
C VAL A 127 10.26 15.63 -2.39
N ALA A 128 11.04 14.65 -1.94
CA ALA A 128 11.28 13.43 -2.71
C ALA A 128 10.00 12.61 -2.91
N ALA A 129 9.17 12.48 -1.88
CA ALA A 129 7.89 11.76 -1.94
C ALA A 129 6.90 12.43 -2.89
N CYS A 130 6.74 13.75 -2.81
CA CYS A 130 5.90 14.50 -3.74
C CYS A 130 6.40 14.37 -5.19
N LYS A 131 7.72 14.41 -5.42
CA LYS A 131 8.30 14.15 -6.75
C LYS A 131 8.04 12.74 -7.26
N ALA A 132 7.97 11.76 -6.37
CA ALA A 132 7.60 10.38 -6.68
C ALA A 132 6.07 10.18 -6.85
N GLY A 133 5.28 11.25 -6.72
CA GLY A 133 3.83 11.22 -6.86
C GLY A 133 3.12 10.58 -5.67
N LYS A 134 3.69 10.67 -4.46
CA LYS A 134 3.10 10.15 -3.22
C LYS A 134 2.42 11.26 -2.44
N ASP A 135 1.27 10.94 -1.84
CA ASP A 135 0.68 11.77 -0.79
C ASP A 135 1.54 11.69 0.48
N VAL A 136 1.59 12.78 1.25
CA VAL A 136 2.49 12.89 2.40
C VAL A 136 1.73 13.31 3.64
N PHE A 137 1.86 12.49 4.69
CA PHE A 137 1.70 12.94 6.07
C PHE A 137 3.09 13.13 6.66
N CYS A 138 3.41 14.36 7.05
CA CYS A 138 4.66 14.67 7.73
C CYS A 138 4.36 14.97 9.20
N GLU A 139 5.06 14.29 10.11
CA GLU A 139 5.01 14.70 11.52
C GLU A 139 5.58 16.11 11.66
N LYS A 140 4.97 16.90 12.54
CA LYS A 140 5.51 18.17 13.01
C LYS A 140 6.79 17.96 13.85
N PRO A 141 7.68 18.96 13.95
CA PRO A 141 7.75 20.23 13.20
C PRO A 141 8.42 20.09 11.83
#